data_AF-T0KE18-F1
#
_entry.id   AF-T0KE18-F1
#
_cell.length_a   1.000
_cell.length_b   1.000
_cell.length_c   1.000
_cell.angle_alpha   90.00
_cell.angle_beta   90.00
_cell.angle_gamma   90.00
#
_symmetry.space_group_name_H-M   'P 1'
#
loop_
_entity.id
_entity.type
_entity.pdbx_description
1 polymer ?
#
loop_
_entity_poly.entity_id
_entity_poly.type
_entity_poly.pdbx_seq_one_letter_code
_entity_poly.pdbx_strand_id
1 'polypeptide(L)'
;MSSLVEEAVKKLTNTVESLESRIKALEDRAAGGSGKLSTEEVRMILIGPPGAGKGTQAPKIKEKFNCCHLATGDMLRSQVAKKTPLGREAKKIMDQGGLVSDDIVIGMIKEELENNKECKGGYVESICRETCQRTPFSSCGAPVAEPT
;
A
#
# COMPACT_ATOMS: atom_id res chain seq x y z
N MET A 1 -60.46 -11.08 20.68
CA MET A 1 -59.12 -10.79 21.25
C MET A 1 -58.01 -11.51 20.50
N SER A 2 -58.21 -12.75 20.04
CA SER A 2 -57.17 -13.55 19.37
C SER A 2 -56.65 -12.99 18.03
N SER A 3 -57.52 -12.37 17.21
CA SER A 3 -57.13 -11.85 15.89
C SER A 3 -56.20 -10.63 15.93
N LEU A 4 -56.38 -9.73 16.90
CA LEU A 4 -55.52 -8.56 17.07
C LEU A 4 -54.14 -8.93 17.61
N VAL A 5 -54.06 -9.97 18.44
CA VAL A 5 -52.79 -10.50 18.93
C VAL A 5 -52.02 -11.15 17.78
N GLU A 6 -52.70 -11.90 16.91
CA GLU A 6 -52.09 -12.54 15.75
C GLU A 6 -51.57 -11.52 14.72
N GLU A 7 -52.31 -10.43 14.51
CA GLU A 7 -51.89 -9.33 13.65
C GLU A 7 -50.69 -8.57 14.22
N ALA A 8 -50.68 -8.33 15.54
CA ALA A 8 -49.56 -7.69 16.22
C ALA A 8 -48.28 -8.56 16.20
N VAL A 9 -48.42 -9.87 16.41
CA VAL A 9 -47.31 -10.84 16.33
C VAL A 9 -46.74 -10.87 14.92
N LYS A 10 -47.60 -10.94 13.90
CA LYS A 10 -47.16 -10.94 12.50
C LYS A 10 -46.41 -9.66 12.13
N LYS A 11 -46.89 -8.51 12.59
CA LYS A 11 -46.22 -7.21 12.39
C LYS A 11 -44.85 -7.20 13.07
N LEU A 12 -44.74 -7.74 14.28
CA LEU A 12 -43.48 -7.82 15.01
C LEU A 12 -42.47 -8.73 14.29
N THR A 13 -42.90 -9.92 13.84
CA THR A 13 -42.04 -10.85 13.07
C THR A 13 -41.49 -10.19 11.82
N ASN A 14 -42.33 -9.50 11.04
CA ASN A 14 -41.88 -8.78 9.85
C ASN A 14 -40.86 -7.67 10.17
N THR A 15 -41.04 -6.97 11.30
CA THR A 15 -40.06 -5.95 11.71
C THR A 15 -38.75 -6.56 12.17
N VAL A 16 -38.77 -7.71 12.84
CA VAL A 16 -37.57 -8.43 13.24
C VAL A 16 -36.81 -8.92 12.01
N GLU A 17 -37.47 -9.56 11.05
CA GLU A 17 -36.84 -9.98 9.78
C GLU A 17 -36.26 -8.80 8.99
N SER A 18 -36.96 -7.66 8.96
CA SER A 18 -36.46 -6.43 8.34
C SER A 18 -35.26 -5.85 9.08
N LEU A 19 -35.22 -5.94 10.41
CA LEU A 19 -34.07 -5.48 11.19
C LEU A 19 -32.89 -6.43 11.07
N GLU A 20 -33.10 -7.75 11.09
CA GLU A 20 -32.06 -8.76 10.89
C GLU A 20 -31.39 -8.61 9.53
N SER A 21 -32.17 -8.42 8.46
CA SER A 21 -31.62 -8.16 7.13
C SER A 21 -30.83 -6.85 7.05
N ARG A 22 -31.29 -5.79 7.74
CA ARG A 22 -30.56 -4.51 7.83
C ARG A 22 -29.30 -4.61 8.67
N ILE A 23 -29.34 -5.36 9.77
CA ILE A 23 -28.19 -5.63 10.64
C ILE A 23 -27.16 -6.41 9.85
N LYS A 24 -27.55 -7.49 9.16
CA LYS A 24 -26.65 -8.24 8.27
C LYS A 24 -26.04 -7.36 7.19
N ALA A 25 -26.83 -6.50 6.53
CA ALA A 25 -26.31 -5.55 5.55
C ALA A 25 -25.35 -4.50 6.17
N LEU A 26 -25.54 -4.14 7.44
CA LEU A 26 -24.65 -3.24 8.17
C LEU A 26 -23.41 -3.96 8.71
N GLU A 27 -23.53 -5.21 9.13
CA GLU A 27 -22.44 -6.09 9.54
C GLU A 27 -21.57 -6.43 8.34
N ASP A 28 -22.14 -6.70 7.16
CA ASP A 28 -21.39 -6.83 5.91
C ASP A 28 -20.65 -5.52 5.56
N ARG A 29 -21.24 -4.36 5.88
CA ARG A 29 -20.60 -3.04 5.72
C ARG A 29 -19.58 -2.71 6.82
N ALA A 30 -19.65 -3.35 7.98
CA ALA A 30 -18.75 -3.12 9.11
C ALA A 30 -17.58 -4.12 9.10
N ALA A 31 -17.83 -5.37 8.69
CA ALA A 31 -16.83 -6.39 8.42
C ALA A 31 -16.05 -6.10 7.13
N GLY A 32 -16.64 -5.31 6.21
CA GLY A 32 -15.99 -4.71 5.04
C GLY A 32 -15.85 -3.20 5.16
N GLY A 33 -14.85 -2.74 5.91
CA GLY A 33 -14.39 -1.35 5.82
C GLY A 33 -14.07 -0.98 4.36
N SER A 34 -14.61 0.15 3.92
CA SER A 34 -14.63 0.69 2.55
C SER A 34 -15.71 0.09 1.65
N GLY A 35 -16.72 0.92 1.38
CA GLY A 35 -17.72 0.69 0.36
C GLY A 35 -17.11 0.40 -1.00
N LYS A 36 -17.89 -0.33 -1.80
CA LYS A 36 -17.71 -0.63 -3.21
C LYS A 36 -17.62 0.66 -4.04
N LEU A 37 -16.49 1.37 -3.99
CA LEU A 37 -16.01 2.09 -5.16
C LEU A 37 -15.47 1.00 -6.09
N SER A 38 -15.86 1.04 -7.36
CA SER A 38 -15.13 0.34 -8.42
C SER A 38 -13.64 0.53 -8.17
N THR A 39 -12.93 -0.54 -7.77
CA THR A 39 -11.47 -0.55 -7.66
C THR A 39 -10.94 -0.36 -9.07
N GLU A 40 -10.81 0.90 -9.52
CA GLU A 40 -9.75 1.18 -10.45
C GLU A 40 -8.47 0.94 -9.66
N GLU A 41 -7.79 -0.17 -9.96
CA GLU A 41 -6.48 -0.47 -9.40
C GLU A 41 -5.57 0.75 -9.64
N VAL A 42 -5.31 1.53 -8.59
CA VAL A 42 -4.52 2.75 -8.73
C VAL A 42 -3.06 2.34 -8.92
N ARG A 43 -2.57 2.42 -10.15
CA ARG A 43 -1.17 2.19 -10.51
C ARG A 43 -0.54 3.54 -10.85
N MET A 44 0.24 4.08 -9.92
CA MET A 44 0.81 5.41 -10.05
C MET A 44 2.33 5.35 -9.95
N ILE A 45 3.02 6.10 -10.81
CA ILE A 45 4.48 6.27 -10.73
C ILE A 45 4.77 7.73 -10.39
N LEU A 46 5.41 7.95 -9.24
CA LEU A 46 5.92 9.25 -8.81
C LEU A 46 7.35 9.43 -9.30
N ILE A 47 7.51 10.33 -10.28
CA ILE A 47 8.80 10.70 -10.86
C ILE A 47 9.13 12.14 -10.45
N GLY A 48 10.39 12.40 -10.13
CA GLY A 48 10.88 13.75 -9.86
C GLY A 48 12.33 13.75 -9.37
N PRO A 49 12.97 14.92 -9.30
CA PRO A 49 14.32 15.04 -8.75
C PRO A 49 14.35 14.71 -7.24
N PRO A 50 15.53 14.41 -6.66
CA PRO A 50 15.69 14.30 -5.21
C PRO A 50 15.25 15.62 -4.56
N GLY A 51 14.66 15.54 -3.37
CA GLY A 51 14.12 16.72 -2.69
C GLY A 51 12.80 17.27 -3.25
N ALA A 52 12.24 16.71 -4.34
CA ALA A 52 10.92 17.10 -4.86
C ALA A 52 9.72 16.74 -3.95
N GLY A 53 9.97 16.22 -2.75
CA GLY A 53 8.91 15.85 -1.80
C GLY A 53 8.21 14.52 -2.10
N LYS A 54 8.78 13.64 -2.95
CA LYS A 54 8.19 12.32 -3.26
C LYS A 54 7.96 11.47 -2.00
N GLY A 55 8.92 11.46 -1.07
CA GLY A 55 8.79 10.76 0.21
C GLY A 55 7.71 11.34 1.12
N THR A 56 7.32 12.60 0.93
CA THR A 56 6.22 13.23 1.66
C THR A 56 4.86 12.99 1.00
N GLN A 57 4.81 12.93 -0.33
CA GLN A 57 3.57 12.76 -1.08
C GLN A 57 3.15 11.30 -1.20
N ALA A 58 4.09 10.36 -1.34
CA ALA A 58 3.75 8.96 -1.53
C ALA A 58 2.97 8.34 -0.35
N PRO A 59 3.32 8.59 0.93
CA PRO A 59 2.52 8.11 2.05
C PRO A 59 1.09 8.70 2.08
N LYS A 60 0.95 9.99 1.74
CA LYS A 60 -0.37 10.65 1.66
C LYS A 60 -1.27 10.05 0.58
N ILE A 61 -0.67 9.66 -0.55
CA ILE A 61 -1.39 8.99 -1.64
C ILE A 61 -1.75 7.56 -1.21
N LYS A 62 -0.85 6.84 -0.53
CA LYS A 62 -1.14 5.53 0.08
C LYS A 62 -2.38 5.61 1.00
N GLU A 63 -2.41 6.57 1.93
CA GLU A 63 -3.54 6.74 2.87
C GLU A 63 -4.84 7.08 2.15
N LYS A 64 -4.79 7.94 1.12
CA LYS A 64 -5.97 8.39 0.40
C LYS A 64 -6.58 7.31 -0.51
N PHE A 65 -5.76 6.49 -1.13
CA PHE A 65 -6.18 5.47 -2.09
C PHE A 65 -6.10 4.04 -1.56
N ASN A 66 -5.78 3.87 -0.27
CA ASN A 66 -5.61 2.59 0.40
C ASN A 66 -4.76 1.60 -0.42
N CYS A 67 -3.61 2.09 -0.90
CA CYS A 67 -2.74 1.36 -1.81
C CYS A 67 -1.33 1.16 -1.24
N CYS A 68 -0.58 0.27 -1.86
CA CYS A 68 0.78 -0.06 -1.46
C CYS A 68 1.77 1.00 -1.94
N HIS A 69 2.70 1.44 -1.09
CA HIS A 69 3.78 2.35 -1.48
C HIS A 69 5.06 1.56 -1.71
N LEU A 70 5.54 1.56 -2.94
CA LEU A 70 6.79 0.94 -3.35
C LEU A 70 7.86 2.01 -3.56
N ALA A 71 8.78 2.12 -2.59
CA ALA A 71 9.93 3.01 -2.68
C ALA A 71 11.18 2.22 -3.05
N THR A 72 11.49 2.15 -4.35
CA THR A 72 12.63 1.38 -4.88
C THR A 72 13.97 1.78 -4.23
N GLY A 73 14.13 3.07 -3.92
CA GLY A 73 15.28 3.56 -3.17
C GLY A 73 15.35 3.00 -1.74
N ASP A 74 14.24 2.99 -1.01
CA ASP A 74 14.21 2.50 0.38
C ASP A 74 14.35 0.97 0.44
N MET A 75 13.74 0.25 -0.51
CA MET A 75 13.91 -1.19 -0.67
C MET A 75 15.38 -1.56 -0.88
N LEU A 76 16.06 -0.88 -1.81
CA LEU A 76 17.50 -1.05 -2.03
C LEU A 76 18.30 -0.76 -0.76
N ARG A 77 18.03 0.35 -0.06
CA ARG A 77 18.72 0.69 1.19
C ARG A 77 18.50 -0.35 2.29
N SER A 78 17.29 -0.90 2.41
CA SER A 78 16.95 -1.97 3.36
C SER A 78 17.72 -3.26 3.05
N GLN A 79 17.82 -3.64 1.79
CA GLN A 79 18.58 -4.82 1.36
C GLN A 79 20.08 -4.67 1.61
N VAL A 80 20.64 -3.49 1.33
CA VAL A 80 22.03 -3.13 1.64
C VAL A 80 22.28 -3.19 3.16
N ALA A 81 21.37 -2.64 3.98
CA ALA A 81 21.47 -2.65 5.43
C ALA A 81 21.40 -4.07 6.01
N LYS A 82 20.52 -4.92 5.46
CA LYS A 82 20.38 -6.35 5.81
C LYS A 82 21.54 -7.22 5.30
N LYS A 83 22.46 -6.67 4.50
CA LYS A 83 23.62 -7.37 3.90
C LYS A 83 23.23 -8.63 3.12
N THR A 84 22.06 -8.62 2.49
CA THR A 84 21.60 -9.72 1.63
C THR A 84 22.53 -9.88 0.42
N PRO A 85 22.56 -11.04 -0.25
CA PRO A 85 23.39 -11.23 -1.43
C PRO A 85 23.16 -10.13 -2.48
N LEU A 86 21.89 -9.83 -2.78
CA LEU A 86 21.50 -8.72 -3.66
C LEU A 86 21.95 -7.35 -3.13
N GLY A 87 21.80 -7.10 -1.83
CA GLY A 87 22.23 -5.86 -1.19
C GLY A 87 23.74 -5.63 -1.28
N ARG A 88 24.57 -6.69 -1.24
CA ARG A 88 26.04 -6.55 -1.38
C ARG A 88 26.45 -6.20 -2.80
N GLU A 89 25.81 -6.81 -3.80
CA GLU A 89 26.04 -6.49 -5.21
C GLU A 89 25.57 -5.06 -5.52
N ALA A 90 24.36 -4.71 -5.09
CA ALA A 90 23.82 -3.36 -5.23
C ALA A 90 24.73 -2.32 -4.56
N LYS A 91 25.23 -2.59 -3.35
CA LYS A 91 26.16 -1.71 -2.64
C LYS A 91 27.43 -1.47 -3.46
N LYS A 92 28.03 -2.52 -4.03
CA LYS A 92 29.25 -2.39 -4.85
C LYS A 92 29.03 -1.49 -6.08
N ILE A 93 27.86 -1.60 -6.72
CA ILE A 93 27.49 -0.78 -7.88
C ILE A 93 27.23 0.68 -7.45
N MET A 94 26.51 0.88 -6.35
CA MET A 94 26.21 2.21 -5.80
C MET A 94 27.49 2.94 -5.33
N ASP A 95 28.41 2.23 -4.66
CA ASP A 95 29.69 2.78 -4.21
C ASP A 95 30.58 3.23 -5.39
N GLN A 96 30.37 2.65 -6.58
CA GLN A 96 31.04 3.04 -7.83
C GLN A 96 30.31 4.18 -8.58
N GLY A 97 29.19 4.68 -8.05
CA GLY A 97 28.33 5.67 -8.73
C GLY A 97 27.62 5.10 -9.97
N GLY A 98 27.57 3.77 -10.07
CA GLY A 98 26.87 3.03 -11.11
C GLY A 98 25.38 2.92 -10.83
N LEU A 99 24.62 2.60 -11.87
CA LEU A 99 23.19 2.35 -11.75
C LEU A 99 22.95 0.87 -11.48
N VAL A 100 22.08 0.56 -10.51
CA VAL A 100 21.66 -0.82 -10.26
C VAL A 100 20.84 -1.32 -11.45
N SER A 101 21.13 -2.52 -11.95
CA SER A 101 20.45 -3.11 -13.10
C SER A 101 18.95 -3.22 -12.91
N ASP A 102 18.19 -2.95 -13.98
CA ASP A 102 16.72 -3.01 -13.98
C ASP A 102 16.20 -4.38 -13.54
N ASP A 103 16.89 -5.47 -13.88
CA ASP A 103 16.50 -6.84 -13.49
C ASP A 103 16.43 -7.02 -11.96
N ILE A 104 17.37 -6.42 -11.23
CA ILE A 104 17.41 -6.47 -9.76
C ILE A 104 16.22 -5.68 -9.21
N VAL A 105 15.96 -4.49 -9.77
CA VAL A 105 14.84 -3.63 -9.38
C VAL A 105 13.50 -4.32 -9.60
N ILE A 106 13.30 -4.90 -10.78
CA ILE A 106 12.09 -5.63 -11.15
C ILE A 106 11.91 -6.85 -10.23
N GLY A 107 12.99 -7.57 -9.92
CA GLY A 107 12.95 -8.70 -8.98
C GLY A 107 12.43 -8.32 -7.60
N MET A 108 12.94 -7.24 -7.02
CA MET A 108 12.48 -6.75 -5.72
C MET A 108 11.03 -6.28 -5.74
N ILE A 109 10.62 -5.60 -6.81
CA ILE A 109 9.23 -5.14 -6.96
C ILE A 109 8.27 -6.34 -7.04
N LYS A 110 8.63 -7.38 -7.79
CA LYS A 110 7.82 -8.61 -7.88
C LYS A 110 7.67 -9.28 -6.52
N GLU A 111 8.76 -9.40 -5.76
CA GLU A 111 8.73 -10.00 -4.43
C GLU A 111 7.80 -9.22 -3.48
N GLU A 112 7.84 -7.89 -3.49
CA GLU A 112 6.93 -7.08 -2.67
C GLU A 112 5.48 -7.14 -3.14
N LEU A 113 5.23 -7.18 -4.45
CA LEU A 113 3.89 -7.35 -5.00
C LEU A 113 3.28 -8.71 -4.63
N GLU A 114 4.10 -9.77 -4.52
CA GLU A 114 3.65 -11.11 -4.13
C GLU A 114 3.44 -11.25 -2.62
N ASN A 115 4.35 -10.70 -1.81
CA ASN A 115 4.31 -10.82 -0.36
C ASN A 115 3.28 -9.88 0.30
N ASN A 116 3.03 -8.72 -0.29
CA ASN A 116 2.22 -7.70 0.34
C ASN A 116 0.80 -7.64 -0.23
N LYS A 117 -0.17 -8.09 0.58
CA LYS A 117 -1.59 -8.14 0.21
C LYS A 117 -2.20 -6.75 -0.05
N GLU A 118 -1.61 -5.69 0.50
CA GLU A 118 -2.02 -4.30 0.26
C GLU A 118 -1.82 -3.87 -1.21
N CYS A 119 -0.85 -4.49 -1.92
CA CYS A 119 -0.57 -4.13 -3.31
C CYS A 119 -1.59 -4.72 -4.30
N LYS A 120 -2.53 -5.56 -3.84
CA LYS A 120 -3.65 -6.06 -4.66
C LYS A 120 -4.67 -4.98 -5.02
N GLY A 121 -4.74 -3.89 -4.24
CA GLY A 121 -5.61 -2.74 -4.51
C GLY A 121 -5.00 -1.68 -5.44
N GLY A 122 -3.74 -1.87 -5.85
CA GLY A 122 -2.94 -0.87 -6.56
C GLY A 122 -1.65 -0.52 -5.81
N TYR A 123 -0.74 0.15 -6.50
CA TYR A 123 0.54 0.57 -5.94
C TYR A 123 0.96 1.96 -6.45
N VAL A 124 1.70 2.66 -5.61
CA VAL A 124 2.39 3.91 -5.93
C VAL A 124 3.88 3.61 -5.90
N GLU A 125 4.54 3.68 -7.05
CA GLU A 125 5.99 3.51 -7.14
C GLU A 125 6.70 4.87 -7.17
N SER A 126 7.64 5.11 -6.25
CA SER A 126 8.46 6.33 -6.26
C SER A 126 9.88 6.04 -6.76
N ILE A 127 10.16 6.42 -8.01
CA ILE A 127 11.45 6.16 -8.67
C ILE A 127 12.34 7.42 -8.63
N CYS A 128 13.63 7.23 -8.29
CA CYS A 128 14.67 8.25 -8.40
C CYS A 128 15.80 7.70 -9.27
N ARG A 129 15.82 8.02 -10.57
CA ARG A 129 16.65 7.30 -11.55
C ARG A 129 18.14 7.64 -11.49
N GLU A 130 18.53 8.85 -11.11
CA GLU A 130 19.90 9.32 -11.39
C GLU A 130 20.65 9.82 -10.17
N THR A 131 20.00 10.60 -9.31
CA THR A 131 20.69 11.29 -8.21
C THR A 131 20.77 10.44 -6.95
N CYS A 132 19.77 9.59 -6.67
CA CYS A 132 19.74 8.84 -5.42
C CYS A 132 20.76 7.68 -5.38
N GLN A 133 21.14 7.14 -6.54
CA GLN A 133 22.15 6.08 -6.64
C GLN A 133 23.57 6.63 -6.71
N ARG A 134 23.75 7.89 -7.17
CA ARG A 134 25.06 8.54 -7.34
C ARG A 134 25.51 9.42 -6.17
N THR A 135 24.59 9.91 -5.35
CA THR A 135 24.95 10.77 -4.21
C THR A 135 25.18 9.95 -2.94
N PRO A 136 26.04 10.42 -2.02
CA PRO A 136 26.25 9.78 -0.72
C PRO A 136 24.91 9.51 -0.01
N PHE A 137 24.86 8.42 0.74
CA PHE A 137 23.68 7.94 1.47
C PHE A 137 22.96 9.02 2.31
N SER A 138 23.68 10.08 2.71
CA SER A 138 23.21 11.19 3.53
C SER A 138 22.43 12.29 2.78
N SER A 139 22.56 12.40 1.45
CA SER A 139 21.96 13.52 0.70
C SER A 139 20.65 13.19 -0.01
N CYS A 140 20.31 11.91 -0.14
CA CYS A 140 19.01 11.49 -0.70
C CYS A 140 18.00 11.29 0.44
N GLY A 141 17.55 12.41 1.03
CA GLY A 141 16.64 12.41 2.18
C GLY A 141 15.25 11.87 1.88
N ALA A 142 14.90 10.77 2.54
CA ALA A 142 13.68 10.67 3.34
C ALA A 142 14.09 10.02 4.69
N PRO A 143 13.54 10.45 5.83
CA PRO A 143 13.75 9.75 7.09
C PRO A 143 13.22 8.33 6.90
N VAL A 144 14.10 7.35 7.04
CA VAL A 144 13.67 5.95 7.25
C VAL A 144 12.85 6.01 8.53
N ALA A 145 11.54 5.76 8.44
CA ALA A 145 10.74 5.57 9.63
C ALA A 145 11.35 4.36 10.36
N GLU A 146 12.09 4.63 11.44
CA GLU A 146 12.54 3.60 12.36
C GLU A 146 11.30 2.96 12.98
N PRO A 147 11.18 1.63 12.96
CA PRO A 147 10.13 0.97 13.71
C PRO A 147 10.48 1.07 15.20
N THR A 148 9.77 1.92 15.94
CA THR A 148 9.63 1.82 17.40
C THR A 148 8.92 0.54 17.80
#